data_AF-D9X782-F1
#
_entry.id   AF-D9X782-F1
#
_cell.length_a   1.000
_cell.length_b   1.000
_cell.length_c   1.000
_cell.angle_alpha   90.00
_cell.angle_beta   90.00
_cell.angle_gamma   90.00
#
_symmetry.space_group_name_H-M   'P 1'
#
loop_
_entity.id
_entity.type
_entity.pdbx_description
1 polymer ?
#
loop_
_entity_poly.entity_id
_entity_poly.type
_entity_poly.pdbx_seq_one_letter_code
_entity_poly.pdbx_strand_id
1 'polypeptide(L)'
;MRNGPPRSAWRARAKTRIAYLEAQLEHESASPCPGERMTLIEGARGHLEKARTAADEEFGWRRPWSGSAAREGVWSNVRSAEVMLLQLASDEEAAGRASEVMALVKKHLDIDDPRRVRLGRRIRYIISGGMTPSDRDLMTRALDASYNALDDELARVRSLSNILWTATFLVLLGVVGLALYGWFSPSSLSLCFTPQNGPEAADRITVVCPTAEHHNLPAGTDASRLAQPRDILTVEIVGLAGAALTVIASLRRIRGTNTPYMLPLASAVLKFPTGALTAFLGLLLIRGAFVPGLSDLDSRAQVLGWAAVFGAAQYLVTRLVDDRAQETLSEVGRPTEAMTDPERAAVKESPAVGEAGPPGSPDGSQDGAGPHEPAGTAEGDGESGTDGAPAHRRSGA
;
A
#
# COMPACT_ATOMS: atom_id res chain seq x y z
N MET A 1 -4.63 -23.35 -34.97
CA MET A 1 -5.13 -22.50 -33.85
C MET A 1 -5.84 -23.39 -32.84
N ARG A 2 -5.32 -23.55 -31.62
CA ARG A 2 -5.96 -24.35 -30.56
C ARG A 2 -6.98 -23.47 -29.82
N ASN A 3 -8.23 -23.49 -30.28
CA ASN A 3 -9.34 -22.78 -29.61
C ASN A 3 -9.88 -23.61 -28.43
N GLY A 4 -9.12 -23.68 -27.34
CA GLY A 4 -9.64 -24.13 -26.06
C GLY A 4 -10.36 -22.98 -25.33
N PRO A 5 -11.44 -23.23 -24.57
CA PRO A 5 -12.10 -22.18 -23.78
C PRO A 5 -11.10 -21.53 -22.79
N PRO A 6 -11.16 -20.21 -22.60
CA PRO A 6 -10.24 -19.52 -21.69
C PRO A 6 -10.43 -20.01 -20.25
N ARG A 7 -9.39 -20.63 -19.69
CA ARG A 7 -9.40 -21.30 -18.37
C ARG A 7 -9.53 -20.35 -17.17
N SER A 8 -9.46 -19.04 -17.37
CA SER A 8 -9.55 -18.04 -16.30
C SER A 8 -10.24 -16.77 -16.78
N ALA A 9 -11.10 -16.17 -15.95
CA ALA A 9 -11.90 -14.98 -16.30
C ALA A 9 -11.07 -13.79 -16.81
N TRP A 10 -9.85 -13.59 -16.30
CA TRP A 10 -8.98 -12.51 -16.77
C TRP A 10 -8.46 -12.75 -18.20
N ARG A 11 -8.13 -14.00 -18.56
CA ARG A 11 -7.71 -14.36 -19.93
C ARG A 11 -8.86 -14.20 -20.91
N ALA A 12 -10.07 -14.57 -20.50
CA ALA A 12 -11.26 -14.37 -21.32
C ALA A 12 -11.43 -12.88 -21.65
N ARG A 13 -11.38 -12.00 -20.64
CA ARG A 13 -11.47 -10.54 -20.83
C ARG A 13 -10.34 -9.98 -21.70
N ALA A 14 -9.10 -10.43 -21.47
CA ALA A 14 -7.96 -9.99 -22.26
C ALA A 14 -8.12 -10.39 -23.73
N LYS A 15 -8.47 -11.65 -24.02
CA LYS A 15 -8.71 -12.13 -25.39
C LYS A 15 -9.84 -11.38 -26.08
N THR A 16 -10.94 -11.11 -25.40
CA THR A 16 -12.04 -10.30 -25.95
C THR A 16 -11.58 -8.89 -26.28
N ARG A 17 -10.77 -8.26 -25.42
CA ARG A 17 -10.24 -6.92 -25.69
C ARG A 17 -9.25 -6.92 -26.84
N ILE A 18 -8.36 -7.90 -26.92
CA ILE A 18 -7.41 -8.06 -28.04
C ILE A 18 -8.19 -8.21 -29.35
N ALA A 19 -9.15 -9.13 -29.41
CA ALA A 19 -9.96 -9.36 -30.62
C ALA A 19 -10.73 -8.10 -31.06
N TYR A 20 -11.23 -7.30 -30.10
CA TYR A 20 -11.87 -6.02 -30.40
C TYR A 20 -10.89 -5.01 -31.04
N LEU A 21 -9.68 -4.90 -30.50
CA LEU A 21 -8.66 -3.98 -31.03
C LEU A 21 -8.08 -4.45 -32.36
N GLU A 22 -7.97 -5.78 -32.59
CA GLU A 22 -7.60 -6.36 -33.87
C GLU A 22 -8.62 -5.99 -34.96
N ALA A 23 -9.92 -6.10 -34.66
CA ALA A 23 -10.98 -5.70 -35.59
C ALA A 23 -10.95 -4.19 -35.90
N GLN A 24 -10.68 -3.35 -34.90
CA GLN A 24 -10.53 -1.91 -35.10
C GLN A 24 -9.30 -1.59 -35.97
N LEU A 25 -8.18 -2.28 -35.75
CA LEU A 25 -6.97 -2.12 -36.54
C LEU A 25 -7.18 -2.53 -38.01
N GLU A 26 -7.94 -3.60 -38.24
CA GLU A 26 -8.28 -4.08 -39.58
C GLU A 26 -9.11 -3.03 -40.33
N HIS A 27 -10.10 -2.43 -39.66
CA HIS A 27 -10.91 -1.34 -40.22
C HIS A 27 -10.04 -0.15 -40.66
N GLU A 28 -9.14 0.32 -39.79
CA GLU A 28 -8.22 1.43 -40.08
C GLU A 28 -7.21 1.10 -41.19
N SER A 29 -6.84 -0.18 -41.34
CA SER A 29 -5.88 -0.64 -42.36
C SER A 29 -6.48 -0.78 -43.76
N ALA A 30 -7.81 -0.79 -43.89
CA ALA A 30 -8.49 -0.93 -45.18
C ALA A 30 -8.40 0.34 -46.05
N SER A 31 -8.08 1.49 -45.46
CA SER A 31 -7.93 2.76 -46.17
C SER A 31 -6.52 2.95 -46.75
N PRO A 32 -6.35 3.48 -47.98
CA PRO A 32 -5.03 3.77 -48.55
C PRO A 32 -4.22 4.70 -47.63
N CYS A 33 -3.07 4.21 -47.14
CA CYS A 33 -2.30 4.88 -46.09
C CYS A 33 -0.94 5.39 -46.61
N PRO A 34 -0.54 6.63 -46.27
CA PRO A 34 0.85 7.09 -46.36
C PRO A 34 1.81 6.24 -45.51
N GLY A 35 3.11 6.25 -45.85
CA GLY A 35 4.12 5.41 -45.19
C GLY A 35 4.20 5.53 -43.66
N GLU A 36 3.96 6.72 -43.10
CA GLU A 36 3.92 6.94 -41.64
C GLU A 36 2.73 6.26 -40.94
N ARG A 37 1.58 6.12 -41.61
CA ARG A 37 0.44 5.37 -41.04
C ARG A 37 0.71 3.86 -41.05
N MET A 38 1.48 3.37 -42.02
CA MET A 38 1.85 1.96 -42.11
C MET A 38 2.71 1.50 -40.93
N THR A 39 3.65 2.33 -40.47
CA THR A 39 4.51 2.00 -39.31
C THR A 39 3.71 1.90 -38.02
N LEU A 40 2.71 2.77 -37.82
CA LEU A 40 1.79 2.71 -36.69
C LEU A 40 0.89 1.46 -36.72
N ILE A 41 0.39 1.10 -37.91
CA ILE A 41 -0.42 -0.12 -38.08
C ILE A 41 0.41 -1.36 -37.73
N GLU A 42 1.64 -1.44 -38.25
CA GLU A 42 2.51 -2.59 -37.98
C GLU A 42 2.96 -2.64 -36.52
N GLY A 43 3.23 -1.48 -35.90
CA GLY A 43 3.49 -1.39 -34.46
C GLY A 43 2.33 -1.88 -33.61
N ALA A 44 1.11 -1.43 -33.90
CA ALA A 44 -0.10 -1.85 -33.19
C ALA A 44 -0.36 -3.35 -33.36
N ARG A 45 -0.21 -3.87 -34.58
CA ARG A 45 -0.31 -5.32 -34.88
C ARG A 45 0.70 -6.13 -34.09
N GLY A 46 1.96 -5.69 -34.06
CA GLY A 46 3.03 -6.35 -33.32
C GLY A 46 2.77 -6.38 -31.81
N HIS A 47 2.19 -5.33 -31.23
CA HIS A 47 1.77 -5.33 -29.82
C HIS A 47 0.60 -6.27 -29.55
N LEU A 48 -0.44 -6.28 -30.40
CA LEU A 48 -1.58 -7.18 -30.24
C LEU A 48 -1.16 -8.66 -30.36
N GLU A 49 -0.25 -8.99 -31.26
CA GLU A 49 0.27 -10.36 -31.41
C GLU A 49 1.08 -10.81 -30.18
N LYS A 50 1.93 -9.92 -29.63
CA LYS A 50 2.63 -10.17 -28.36
C LYS A 50 1.64 -10.37 -27.21
N ALA A 51 0.60 -9.55 -27.14
CA ALA A 51 -0.46 -9.69 -26.13
C ALA A 51 -1.22 -11.01 -26.27
N ARG A 52 -1.52 -11.43 -27.50
CA ARG A 52 -2.20 -12.69 -27.80
C ARG A 52 -1.35 -13.89 -27.40
N THR A 53 -0.09 -13.90 -27.81
CA THR A 53 0.86 -14.96 -27.49
C THR A 53 1.00 -15.11 -25.97
N ALA A 54 1.21 -14.00 -25.25
CA ALA A 54 1.31 -14.00 -23.79
C ALA A 54 0.01 -14.41 -23.09
N ALA A 55 -1.16 -14.15 -23.69
CA ALA A 55 -2.45 -14.60 -23.15
C ALA A 55 -2.68 -16.11 -23.34
N ASP A 56 -2.08 -16.69 -24.38
CA ASP A 56 -2.13 -18.12 -24.72
C ASP A 56 -1.08 -18.97 -24.01
N GLU A 57 -0.02 -18.37 -23.47
CA GLU A 57 1.04 -19.09 -22.74
C GLU A 57 0.50 -19.86 -21.51
N GLU A 58 0.79 -21.17 -21.49
CA GLU A 58 0.48 -22.07 -20.39
C GLU A 58 1.70 -22.26 -19.48
N PHE A 59 1.74 -21.53 -18.37
CA PHE A 59 2.86 -21.58 -17.43
C PHE A 59 2.98 -22.84 -16.55
N GLY A 60 2.32 -23.96 -16.89
CA GLY A 60 2.43 -25.24 -16.18
C GLY A 60 2.47 -25.12 -14.64
N TRP A 61 3.48 -25.74 -14.02
CA TRP A 61 3.79 -25.67 -12.58
C TRP A 61 4.26 -24.30 -12.04
N ARG A 62 4.68 -23.35 -12.91
CA ARG A 62 5.15 -22.00 -12.53
C ARG A 62 4.03 -20.96 -12.44
N ARG A 63 2.78 -21.39 -12.70
CA ARG A 63 1.54 -20.59 -12.67
C ARG A 63 1.39 -19.60 -11.50
N PRO A 64 1.69 -19.92 -10.23
CA PRO A 64 1.48 -18.98 -9.13
C PRO A 64 2.46 -17.80 -9.14
N TRP A 65 3.62 -17.92 -9.80
CA TRP A 65 4.64 -16.89 -9.85
C TRP A 65 4.75 -16.17 -11.20
N SER A 66 4.47 -16.84 -12.32
CA SER A 66 4.55 -16.24 -13.65
C SER A 66 3.21 -15.73 -14.21
N GLY A 67 2.08 -16.10 -13.59
CA GLY A 67 0.76 -15.69 -14.05
C GLY A 67 0.51 -14.18 -13.95
N SER A 68 1.16 -13.50 -13.00
CA SER A 68 1.12 -12.04 -12.85
C SER A 68 1.91 -11.32 -13.94
N ALA A 69 3.16 -11.74 -14.17
CA ALA A 69 4.02 -11.17 -15.20
C ALA A 69 3.42 -11.34 -16.61
N ALA A 70 2.82 -12.49 -16.90
CA ALA A 70 2.12 -12.72 -18.16
C ALA A 70 0.90 -11.79 -18.29
N ARG A 71 0.09 -11.66 -17.23
CA ARG A 71 -1.06 -10.74 -17.24
C ARG A 71 -0.64 -9.30 -17.50
N GLU A 72 0.42 -8.83 -16.86
CA GLU A 72 0.97 -7.48 -17.10
C GLU A 72 1.48 -7.31 -18.52
N GLY A 73 2.26 -8.27 -19.02
CA GLY A 73 2.76 -8.24 -20.39
C GLY A 73 1.62 -8.14 -21.40
N VAL A 74 0.54 -8.90 -21.19
CA VAL A 74 -0.68 -8.81 -22.01
C VAL A 74 -1.28 -7.40 -21.95
N TRP A 75 -1.56 -6.88 -20.76
CA TRP A 75 -2.23 -5.59 -20.62
C TRP A 75 -1.36 -4.40 -21.01
N SER A 76 -0.03 -4.49 -20.84
CA SER A 76 0.93 -3.48 -21.28
C SER A 76 0.93 -3.39 -22.81
N ASN A 77 1.03 -4.53 -23.50
CA ASN A 77 0.94 -4.55 -24.96
C ASN A 77 -0.43 -4.09 -25.47
N VAL A 78 -1.53 -4.47 -24.82
CA VAL A 78 -2.88 -3.98 -25.16
C VAL A 78 -2.96 -2.45 -25.03
N ARG A 79 -2.43 -1.87 -23.95
CA ARG A 79 -2.40 -0.42 -23.75
C ARG A 79 -1.55 0.31 -24.79
N SER A 80 -0.37 -0.23 -25.13
CA SER A 80 0.45 0.32 -26.23
C SER A 80 -0.30 0.31 -27.57
N ALA A 81 -1.00 -0.79 -27.88
CA ALA A 81 -1.83 -0.86 -29.09
C ALA A 81 -2.99 0.15 -29.06
N GLU A 82 -3.64 0.36 -27.92
CA GLU A 82 -4.71 1.35 -27.77
C GLU A 82 -4.23 2.79 -28.01
N VAL A 83 -3.03 3.14 -27.54
CA VAL A 83 -2.42 4.46 -27.79
C VAL A 83 -2.14 4.65 -29.28
N MET A 84 -1.60 3.64 -29.96
CA MET A 84 -1.34 3.68 -31.41
C MET A 84 -2.64 3.74 -32.22
N LEU A 85 -3.67 3.00 -31.83
CA LEU A 85 -4.99 3.04 -32.46
C LEU A 85 -5.66 4.41 -32.32
N LEU A 86 -5.48 5.10 -31.20
CA LEU A 86 -5.99 6.47 -31.04
C LEU A 86 -5.30 7.48 -31.97
N GLN A 87 -4.04 7.24 -32.34
CA GLN A 87 -3.36 8.07 -33.35
C GLN A 87 -3.92 7.83 -34.75
N LEU A 88 -4.26 6.57 -35.06
CA LEU A 88 -4.78 6.15 -36.37
C LEU A 88 -6.23 6.57 -36.61
N ALA A 89 -7.05 6.54 -35.55
CA ALA A 89 -8.48 6.80 -35.57
C ALA A 89 -8.85 8.12 -36.28
N SER A 90 -10.04 8.15 -36.89
CA SER A 90 -10.63 9.37 -37.44
C SER A 90 -10.89 10.41 -36.33
N ASP A 91 -11.02 11.69 -36.71
CA ASP A 91 -11.32 12.76 -35.75
C ASP A 91 -12.69 12.55 -35.07
N GLU A 92 -13.67 11.97 -35.78
CA GLU A 92 -14.98 11.65 -35.22
C GLU A 92 -14.88 10.53 -34.16
N GLU A 93 -14.16 9.45 -34.48
CA GLU A 93 -13.95 8.35 -33.52
C GLU A 93 -13.14 8.80 -32.31
N ALA A 94 -12.08 9.56 -32.52
CA ALA A 94 -11.24 10.06 -31.45
C ALA A 94 -12.02 11.04 -30.55
N ALA A 95 -12.87 11.91 -31.12
CA ALA A 95 -13.77 12.76 -30.36
C ALA A 95 -14.76 11.95 -29.51
N GLY A 96 -15.30 10.85 -30.06
CA GLY A 96 -16.17 9.92 -29.32
C GLY A 96 -15.48 9.28 -28.10
N ARG A 97 -14.17 9.00 -28.20
CA ARG A 97 -13.37 8.42 -27.12
C ARG A 97 -12.81 9.45 -26.13
N ALA A 98 -12.96 10.74 -26.41
CA ALA A 98 -12.35 11.80 -25.61
C ALA A 98 -12.79 11.75 -24.13
N SER A 99 -14.05 11.42 -23.87
CA SER A 99 -14.58 11.30 -22.50
C SER A 99 -13.96 10.13 -21.71
N GLU A 100 -13.76 8.98 -22.37
CA GLU A 100 -13.08 7.80 -21.81
C GLU A 100 -11.62 8.15 -21.48
N VAL A 101 -10.91 8.78 -22.41
CA VAL A 101 -9.52 9.23 -22.20
C VAL A 101 -9.43 10.19 -21.03
N MET A 102 -10.32 11.19 -20.95
CA MET A 102 -10.32 12.15 -19.86
C MET A 102 -10.61 11.49 -18.50
N ALA A 103 -11.44 10.44 -18.46
CA ALA A 103 -11.69 9.68 -17.25
C ALA A 103 -10.44 8.94 -16.76
N LEU A 104 -9.68 8.31 -17.67
CA LEU A 104 -8.41 7.65 -17.36
C LEU A 104 -7.34 8.65 -16.90
N VAL A 105 -7.24 9.79 -17.59
CA VAL A 105 -6.32 10.88 -17.24
C VAL A 105 -6.61 11.42 -15.85
N LYS A 106 -7.88 11.73 -15.53
CA LYS A 106 -8.24 12.20 -14.17
C LYS A 106 -7.94 11.18 -13.08
N LYS A 107 -7.94 9.90 -13.41
CA LYS A 107 -7.74 8.81 -12.45
C LYS A 107 -6.27 8.58 -12.12
N HIS A 108 -5.38 8.71 -13.10
CA HIS A 108 -3.97 8.32 -12.95
C HIS A 108 -2.96 9.48 -13.03
N LEU A 109 -3.36 10.66 -13.51
CA LEU A 109 -2.51 11.86 -13.48
C LEU A 109 -2.87 12.78 -12.32
N ASP A 110 -1.85 13.43 -11.78
CA ASP A 110 -1.99 14.49 -10.77
C ASP A 110 -2.89 15.63 -11.28
N ILE A 111 -3.52 16.37 -10.36
CA ILE A 111 -4.42 17.48 -10.69
C ILE A 111 -3.71 18.62 -11.42
N ASP A 112 -2.43 18.81 -11.14
CA ASP A 112 -1.61 19.88 -11.71
C ASP A 112 -0.83 19.44 -12.96
N ASP A 113 -0.99 18.19 -13.43
CA ASP A 113 -0.30 17.74 -14.64
C ASP A 113 -0.71 18.60 -15.86
N PRO A 114 0.25 19.19 -16.59
CA PRO A 114 -0.03 20.12 -17.68
C PRO A 114 -0.80 19.47 -18.84
N ARG A 115 -0.73 18.14 -19.00
CA ARG A 115 -1.51 17.39 -20.00
C ARG A 115 -2.96 17.26 -19.55
N ARG A 116 -3.21 16.96 -18.27
CA ARG A 116 -4.56 16.89 -17.69
C ARG A 116 -5.27 18.23 -17.77
N VAL A 117 -4.59 19.32 -17.38
CA VAL A 117 -5.18 20.67 -17.41
C VAL A 117 -5.49 21.11 -18.84
N ARG A 118 -4.55 20.92 -19.78
CA ARG A 118 -4.77 21.28 -21.19
C ARG A 118 -5.89 20.47 -21.83
N LEU A 119 -5.92 19.15 -21.62
CA LEU A 119 -6.99 18.29 -22.14
C LEU A 119 -8.34 18.68 -21.53
N GLY A 120 -8.39 18.94 -20.22
CA GLY A 120 -9.60 19.38 -19.53
C GLY A 120 -10.19 20.69 -20.06
N ARG A 121 -9.35 21.62 -20.53
CA ARG A 121 -9.81 22.87 -21.17
C ARG A 121 -10.39 22.63 -22.57
N ARG A 122 -9.83 21.69 -23.33
CA ARG A 122 -10.24 21.40 -24.71
C ARG A 122 -11.34 20.35 -24.84
N ILE A 123 -11.57 19.54 -23.80
CA ILE A 123 -12.44 18.36 -23.87
C ILE A 123 -13.86 18.66 -24.38
N ARG A 124 -14.46 19.78 -23.96
CA ARG A 124 -15.80 20.17 -24.39
C ARG A 124 -15.85 20.49 -25.88
N TYR A 125 -14.82 21.15 -26.40
CA TYR A 125 -14.70 21.50 -27.81
C TYR A 125 -14.45 20.27 -28.69
N ILE A 126 -13.62 19.34 -28.20
CA ILE A 126 -13.37 18.05 -28.86
C ILE A 126 -14.67 17.25 -28.97
N ILE A 127 -15.42 17.11 -27.87
CA ILE A 127 -16.69 16.36 -27.85
C ILE A 127 -17.74 16.99 -28.78
N SER A 128 -17.72 18.31 -28.98
CA SER A 128 -18.61 18.98 -29.94
C SER A 128 -18.18 18.84 -31.41
N GLY A 129 -17.19 18.02 -31.73
CA GLY A 129 -16.71 17.78 -33.10
C GLY A 129 -15.63 18.76 -33.59
N GLY A 130 -15.16 19.66 -32.73
CA GLY A 130 -14.10 20.62 -33.05
C GLY A 130 -12.69 20.04 -32.96
N MET A 131 -12.48 18.78 -33.34
CA MET A 131 -11.18 18.14 -33.11
C MET A 131 -10.11 18.66 -34.07
N THR A 132 -8.94 19.02 -33.54
CA THR A 132 -7.76 19.36 -34.35
C THR A 132 -6.70 18.26 -34.27
N PRO A 133 -5.77 18.16 -35.24
CA PRO A 133 -4.66 17.21 -35.16
C PRO A 133 -3.81 17.37 -33.88
N SER A 134 -3.67 18.60 -33.38
CA SER A 134 -2.98 18.88 -32.12
C SER A 134 -3.77 18.38 -30.89
N ASP A 135 -5.10 18.39 -30.94
CA ASP A 135 -5.93 17.84 -29.86
C ASP A 135 -5.81 16.32 -29.80
N ARG A 136 -5.66 15.66 -30.98
CA ARG A 136 -5.38 14.22 -31.06
C ARG A 136 -4.06 13.87 -30.41
N ASP A 137 -2.98 14.55 -30.79
CA ASP A 137 -1.65 14.35 -30.19
C ASP A 137 -1.69 14.59 -28.67
N LEU A 138 -2.40 15.63 -28.21
CA LEU A 138 -2.60 15.88 -26.78
C LEU A 138 -3.33 14.73 -26.08
N MET A 139 -4.41 14.20 -26.68
CA MET A 139 -5.13 13.05 -26.14
C MET A 139 -4.26 11.80 -26.09
N THR A 140 -3.53 11.49 -27.15
CA THR A 140 -2.61 10.35 -27.22
C THR A 140 -1.54 10.44 -26.14
N ARG A 141 -0.88 11.60 -26.00
CA ARG A 141 0.16 11.81 -24.97
C ARG A 141 -0.40 11.77 -23.56
N ALA A 142 -1.61 12.27 -23.35
CA ALA A 142 -2.28 12.21 -22.06
C ALA A 142 -2.67 10.77 -21.70
N LEU A 143 -3.17 9.99 -22.68
CA LEU A 143 -3.50 8.57 -22.49
C LEU A 143 -2.25 7.74 -22.19
N ASP A 144 -1.19 7.90 -22.98
CA ASP A 144 0.10 7.23 -22.77
C ASP A 144 0.67 7.52 -21.38
N ALA A 145 0.66 8.79 -20.97
CA ALA A 145 1.05 9.20 -19.62
C ALA A 145 0.22 8.51 -18.53
N SER A 146 -1.09 8.36 -18.75
CA SER A 146 -2.00 7.73 -17.79
C SER A 146 -1.71 6.24 -17.65
N TYR A 147 -1.37 5.58 -18.76
CA TYR A 147 -1.00 4.18 -18.78
C TYR A 147 0.37 3.92 -18.17
N ASN A 148 1.35 4.79 -18.39
CA ASN A 148 2.64 4.72 -17.72
C ASN A 148 2.50 4.92 -16.20
N ALA A 149 1.70 5.90 -15.75
CA ALA A 149 1.43 6.11 -14.33
C ALA A 149 0.72 4.91 -13.69
N LEU A 150 -0.25 4.30 -14.38
CA LEU A 150 -0.88 3.05 -13.95
C LEU A 150 0.15 1.91 -13.86
N ASP A 151 1.07 1.79 -14.81
CA ASP A 151 2.08 0.74 -14.80
C ASP A 151 3.10 0.90 -13.67
N ASP A 152 3.43 2.13 -13.29
CA ASP A 152 4.25 2.44 -12.11
C ASP A 152 3.53 2.05 -10.80
N GLU A 153 2.23 2.32 -10.69
CA GLU A 153 1.42 1.86 -9.55
C GLU A 153 1.44 0.33 -9.44
N LEU A 154 1.26 -0.38 -10.56
CA LEU A 154 1.29 -1.84 -10.61
C LEU A 154 2.70 -2.39 -10.33
N ALA A 155 3.77 -1.71 -10.75
CA ALA A 155 5.15 -2.08 -10.46
C ALA A 155 5.49 -1.99 -8.97
N ARG A 156 5.04 -0.93 -8.28
CA ARG A 156 5.18 -0.82 -6.82
C ARG A 156 4.52 -1.98 -6.09
N VAL A 157 3.32 -2.34 -6.54
CA VAL A 157 2.58 -3.49 -5.99
C VAL A 157 3.31 -4.81 -6.21
N ARG A 158 3.95 -5.01 -7.38
CA ARG A 158 4.79 -6.20 -7.63
C ARG A 158 5.95 -6.31 -6.67
N SER A 159 6.73 -5.23 -6.53
CA SER A 159 7.88 -5.19 -5.63
C SER A 159 7.47 -5.58 -4.21
N LEU A 160 6.37 -4.98 -3.72
CA LEU A 160 5.83 -5.32 -2.40
C LEU A 160 5.42 -6.78 -2.30
N SER A 161 4.71 -7.33 -3.29
CA SER A 161 4.33 -8.74 -3.27
C SER A 161 5.55 -9.67 -3.29
N ASN A 162 6.60 -9.35 -4.05
CA ASN A 162 7.83 -10.14 -4.09
C ASN A 162 8.57 -10.08 -2.76
N ILE A 163 8.68 -8.90 -2.14
CA ILE A 163 9.26 -8.73 -0.81
C ILE A 163 8.48 -9.56 0.21
N LEU A 164 7.14 -9.51 0.19
CA LEU A 164 6.30 -10.30 1.09
C LEU A 164 6.49 -11.82 0.90
N TRP A 165 6.61 -12.30 -0.34
CA TRP A 165 6.89 -13.72 -0.61
C TRP A 165 8.27 -14.13 -0.12
N THR A 166 9.30 -13.32 -0.39
CA THR A 166 10.66 -13.56 0.11
C THR A 166 10.70 -13.58 1.64
N ALA A 167 10.07 -12.61 2.30
CA ALA A 167 9.97 -12.56 3.76
C ALA A 167 9.23 -13.80 4.29
N THR A 168 8.12 -14.19 3.66
CA THR A 168 7.37 -15.40 4.04
C THR A 168 8.25 -16.64 3.97
N PHE A 169 9.00 -16.80 2.88
CA PHE A 169 9.90 -17.93 2.70
C PHE A 169 11.02 -17.95 3.76
N LEU A 170 11.62 -16.79 4.06
CA LEU A 170 12.67 -16.68 5.08
C LEU A 170 12.16 -17.00 6.49
N VAL A 171 11.00 -16.45 6.88
CA VAL A 171 10.41 -16.74 8.19
C VAL A 171 10.00 -18.21 8.28
N LEU A 172 9.41 -18.76 7.22
CA LEU A 172 9.06 -20.19 7.16
C LEU A 172 10.31 -21.07 7.30
N LEU A 173 11.41 -20.74 6.62
CA LEU A 173 12.69 -21.44 6.76
C LEU A 173 13.19 -21.38 8.21
N GLY A 174 13.07 -20.22 8.87
CA GLY A 174 13.40 -20.05 10.28
C GLY A 174 12.57 -20.94 11.20
N VAL A 175 11.24 -20.95 11.03
CA VAL A 175 10.31 -21.80 11.79
C VAL A 175 10.62 -23.29 11.57
N VAL A 176 10.77 -23.72 10.32
CA VAL A 176 11.15 -25.11 10.01
C VAL A 176 12.51 -25.45 10.60
N GLY A 177 13.47 -24.53 10.55
CA GLY A 177 14.79 -24.67 11.17
C GLY A 177 14.70 -24.83 12.69
N LEU A 178 13.86 -24.05 13.36
CA LEU A 178 13.60 -24.16 14.80
C LEU A 178 12.96 -25.50 15.16
N ALA A 179 11.95 -25.93 14.41
CA ALA A 179 11.33 -27.25 14.59
C ALA A 179 12.33 -28.39 14.43
N LEU A 180 13.16 -28.35 13.38
CA LEU A 180 14.22 -29.34 13.14
C LEU A 180 15.28 -29.30 14.26
N TYR A 181 15.70 -28.12 14.67
CA TYR A 181 16.69 -27.97 15.73
C TYR A 181 16.16 -28.50 17.08
N GLY A 182 14.92 -28.17 17.46
CA GLY A 182 14.27 -28.74 18.65
C GLY A 182 14.08 -30.25 18.56
N TRP A 183 13.87 -30.78 17.36
CA TRP A 183 13.78 -32.21 17.13
C TRP A 183 15.10 -32.94 17.39
N PHE A 184 16.22 -32.38 16.90
CA PHE A 184 17.56 -32.96 17.09
C PHE A 184 18.19 -32.63 18.46
N SER A 185 17.78 -31.54 19.11
CA SER A 185 18.35 -31.06 20.36
C SER A 185 17.25 -30.52 21.29
N PRO A 186 16.43 -31.40 21.89
CA PRO A 186 15.29 -30.98 22.72
C PRO A 186 15.71 -30.29 24.03
N SER A 187 16.91 -30.58 24.54
CA SER A 187 17.39 -30.08 25.82
C SER A 187 17.92 -28.64 25.79
N SER A 188 18.33 -28.12 24.62
CA SER A 188 18.88 -26.75 24.49
C SER A 188 17.80 -25.67 24.42
N LEU A 189 16.60 -26.00 23.94
CA LEU A 189 15.45 -25.10 23.84
C LEU A 189 14.23 -25.65 24.59
N SER A 190 14.41 -26.00 25.87
CA SER A 190 13.32 -26.53 26.68
C SER A 190 12.27 -25.44 26.97
N LEU A 191 11.02 -25.68 26.57
CA LEU A 191 9.85 -24.82 26.89
C LEU A 191 9.04 -25.35 28.08
N CYS A 192 9.69 -26.08 28.98
CA CYS A 192 9.05 -26.63 30.18
C CYS A 192 9.05 -25.60 31.31
N PHE A 193 7.98 -25.56 32.09
CA PHE A 193 7.79 -24.66 33.23
C PHE A 193 7.77 -25.46 34.54
N THR A 194 8.35 -24.88 35.58
CA THR A 194 8.38 -25.42 36.95
C THR A 194 7.58 -24.47 37.83
N PRO A 195 6.25 -24.63 37.91
CA PRO A 195 5.44 -23.79 38.77
C PRO A 195 5.88 -23.92 40.23
N GLN A 196 5.91 -22.81 40.97
CA GLN A 196 6.25 -22.83 42.39
C GLN A 196 5.08 -23.43 43.17
N ASN A 197 5.22 -24.69 43.58
CA ASN A 197 4.27 -25.30 44.50
C ASN A 197 4.39 -24.66 45.89
N GLY A 198 3.25 -24.45 46.55
CA GLY A 198 3.20 -23.88 47.91
C GLY A 198 4.01 -24.67 48.95
N PRO A 199 4.15 -24.13 50.18
CA PRO A 199 5.14 -24.56 51.19
C PRO A 199 5.03 -26.03 51.67
N GLU A 200 4.02 -26.79 51.25
CA GLU A 200 3.83 -28.20 51.60
C GLU A 200 4.54 -29.20 50.66
N ALA A 201 5.13 -28.74 49.54
CA ALA A 201 5.74 -29.59 48.52
C ALA A 201 7.27 -29.40 48.37
N ALA A 202 7.99 -29.17 49.47
CA ALA A 202 9.43 -28.87 49.43
C ALA A 202 10.31 -29.97 48.79
N ASP A 203 9.83 -31.21 48.69
CA ASP A 203 10.56 -32.36 48.14
C ASP A 203 10.07 -32.81 46.75
N ARG A 204 8.92 -32.30 46.29
CA ARG A 204 8.26 -32.74 45.05
C ARG A 204 7.88 -31.57 44.15
N ILE A 205 8.42 -31.58 42.94
CA ILE A 205 8.14 -30.56 41.93
C ILE A 205 7.27 -31.12 40.80
N THR A 206 6.51 -30.23 40.18
CA THR A 206 5.74 -30.49 38.96
C THR A 206 6.43 -29.79 37.80
N VAL A 207 6.57 -30.49 36.68
CA VAL A 207 7.16 -29.94 35.45
C VAL A 207 6.12 -30.05 34.34
N VAL A 208 5.78 -28.92 33.73
CA VAL A 208 4.77 -28.82 32.68
C VAL A 208 5.48 -28.50 31.37
N CYS A 209 5.43 -29.41 30.40
CA CYS A 209 5.94 -29.20 29.05
C CYS A 209 4.76 -29.11 28.05
N PRO A 210 4.94 -28.52 26.86
CA PRO A 210 3.87 -28.40 25.87
C PRO A 210 3.19 -29.72 25.49
N THR A 211 3.92 -30.83 25.46
CA THR A 211 3.38 -32.15 25.08
C THR A 211 3.04 -33.07 26.25
N ALA A 212 3.68 -32.90 27.40
CA ALA A 212 3.56 -33.80 28.55
C ALA A 212 3.66 -33.07 29.89
N GLU A 213 2.90 -33.54 30.87
CA GLU A 213 2.92 -33.07 32.25
C GLU A 213 3.52 -34.16 33.13
N HIS A 214 4.47 -33.78 33.99
CA HIS A 214 5.13 -34.69 34.91
C HIS A 214 4.91 -34.20 36.34
N HIS A 215 4.28 -35.03 37.16
CA HIS A 215 3.98 -34.74 38.55
C HIS A 215 4.85 -35.59 39.49
N ASN A 216 5.01 -35.12 40.73
CA ASN A 216 5.70 -35.85 41.80
C ASN A 216 7.19 -36.16 41.53
N LEU A 217 7.87 -35.30 40.76
CA LEU A 217 9.30 -35.44 40.49
C LEU A 217 10.12 -35.00 41.71
N PRO A 218 11.29 -35.60 41.96
CA PRO A 218 12.17 -35.18 43.04
C PRO A 218 12.67 -33.74 42.82
N ALA A 219 12.75 -32.97 43.91
CA ALA A 219 13.28 -31.61 43.89
C ALA A 219 14.70 -31.57 43.28
N GLY A 220 14.96 -30.59 42.41
CA GLY A 220 16.23 -30.46 41.68
C GLY A 220 16.32 -31.20 40.35
N THR A 221 15.23 -31.79 39.85
CA THR A 221 15.19 -32.35 38.49
C THR A 221 15.29 -31.25 37.44
N ASP A 222 16.29 -31.32 36.56
CA ASP A 222 16.44 -30.40 35.42
C ASP A 222 15.25 -30.52 34.46
N ALA A 223 14.41 -29.49 34.36
CA ALA A 223 13.26 -29.47 33.45
C ALA A 223 13.65 -29.66 31.97
N SER A 224 14.89 -29.35 31.59
CA SER A 224 15.42 -29.54 30.24
C SER A 224 15.58 -31.01 29.84
N ARG A 225 15.71 -31.94 30.80
CA ARG A 225 15.83 -33.39 30.52
C ARG A 225 14.48 -34.03 30.19
N LEU A 226 13.39 -33.38 30.59
CA LEU A 226 12.01 -33.83 30.36
C LEU A 226 11.43 -33.25 29.06
N ALA A 227 12.16 -32.34 28.40
CA ALA A 227 11.76 -31.75 27.14
C ALA A 227 11.68 -32.82 26.03
N GLN A 228 10.61 -32.80 25.27
CA GLN A 228 10.38 -33.72 24.15
C GLN A 228 10.71 -33.05 22.82
N PRO A 229 11.19 -33.83 21.82
CA PRO A 229 11.42 -33.33 20.45
C PRO A 229 10.20 -32.66 19.80
N ARG A 230 8.99 -33.02 20.27
CA ARG A 230 7.71 -32.53 19.74
C ARG A 230 7.22 -31.24 20.40
N ASP A 231 7.87 -30.75 21.44
CA ASP A 231 7.41 -29.58 22.20
C ASP A 231 7.35 -28.32 21.34
N ILE A 232 8.43 -28.02 20.61
CA ILE A 232 8.50 -26.85 19.72
C ILE A 232 7.47 -26.95 18.60
N LEU A 233 7.38 -28.12 17.94
CA LEU A 233 6.42 -28.35 16.87
C LEU A 233 4.97 -28.15 17.34
N THR A 234 4.65 -28.59 18.56
CA THR A 234 3.30 -28.43 19.13
C THR A 234 2.98 -26.95 19.37
N VAL A 235 3.93 -26.20 19.92
CA VAL A 235 3.79 -24.74 20.14
C VAL A 235 3.62 -24.01 18.80
N GLU A 236 4.41 -24.34 17.79
CA GLU A 236 4.31 -23.73 16.47
C GLU A 236 2.97 -23.99 15.79
N ILE A 237 2.45 -25.23 15.86
CA ILE A 237 1.12 -25.58 15.32
C ILE A 237 0.02 -24.78 16.02
N VAL A 238 0.11 -24.62 17.34
CA VAL A 238 -0.88 -23.85 18.11
C VAL A 238 -0.75 -22.35 17.82
N GLY A 239 0.47 -21.84 17.65
CA GLY A 239 0.73 -20.48 17.20
C GLY A 239 0.16 -20.20 15.79
N LEU A 240 0.31 -21.16 14.87
CA LEU A 240 -0.30 -21.14 13.54
C LEU A 240 -1.83 -21.09 13.61
N ALA A 241 -2.44 -21.86 14.52
CA ALA A 241 -3.89 -21.84 14.73
C ALA A 241 -4.36 -20.46 15.25
N GLY A 242 -3.63 -19.86 16.20
CA GLY A 242 -3.89 -18.50 16.67
C GLY A 242 -3.80 -17.47 15.54
N ALA A 243 -2.76 -17.57 14.70
CA ALA A 243 -2.59 -16.74 13.53
C ALA A 243 -3.73 -16.87 12.52
N ALA A 244 -4.18 -18.11 12.26
CA ALA A 244 -5.25 -18.41 11.31
C ALA A 244 -6.55 -17.69 11.65
N LEU A 245 -6.89 -17.57 12.95
CA LEU A 245 -8.06 -16.82 13.40
C LEU A 245 -7.99 -15.35 13.02
N THR A 246 -6.80 -14.73 13.13
CA THR A 246 -6.60 -13.33 12.73
C THR A 246 -6.72 -13.14 11.22
N VAL A 247 -6.23 -14.11 10.44
CA VAL A 247 -6.35 -14.11 8.98
C VAL A 247 -7.81 -14.20 8.56
N ILE A 248 -8.57 -15.14 9.13
CA ILE A 248 -10.00 -15.32 8.84
C ILE A 248 -10.77 -14.02 9.14
N ALA A 249 -10.51 -13.40 10.29
CA ALA A 249 -11.14 -12.13 10.66
C ALA A 249 -10.77 -10.98 9.69
N SER A 250 -9.53 -10.96 9.20
CA SER A 250 -9.07 -9.98 8.22
C SER A 250 -9.70 -10.19 6.84
N LEU A 251 -9.83 -11.45 6.39
CA LEU A 251 -10.38 -11.79 5.08
C LEU A 251 -11.87 -11.41 4.95
N ARG A 252 -12.65 -11.48 6.03
CA ARG A 252 -14.06 -11.05 6.03
C ARG A 252 -14.26 -9.57 5.68
N ARG A 253 -13.24 -8.73 5.84
CA ARG A 253 -13.30 -7.30 5.49
C ARG A 253 -12.95 -7.01 4.04
N ILE A 254 -12.47 -8.01 3.29
CA ILE A 254 -12.07 -7.84 1.90
C ILE A 254 -13.30 -7.97 1.01
N ARG A 255 -13.80 -6.83 0.51
CA ARG A 255 -14.83 -6.80 -0.54
C ARG A 255 -14.15 -6.69 -1.90
N GLY A 256 -14.33 -7.69 -2.76
CA GLY A 256 -14.01 -7.68 -4.20
C GLY A 256 -12.62 -7.13 -4.56
N THR A 257 -11.57 -7.96 -4.52
CA THR A 257 -10.25 -7.55 -5.01
C THR A 257 -10.19 -7.67 -6.53
N ASN A 258 -10.44 -6.56 -7.23
CA ASN A 258 -10.16 -6.45 -8.67
C ASN A 258 -8.68 -6.23 -8.98
N THR A 259 -7.82 -6.13 -7.96
CA THR A 259 -6.38 -5.94 -8.13
C THR A 259 -5.74 -7.23 -8.64
N PRO A 260 -4.88 -7.16 -9.69
CA PRO A 260 -4.17 -8.34 -10.23
C PRO A 260 -3.31 -9.06 -9.20
N TYR A 261 -2.91 -8.33 -8.17
CA TYR A 261 -2.05 -8.79 -7.11
C TYR A 261 -2.89 -9.05 -5.89
N MET A 262 -2.92 -10.30 -5.45
CA MET A 262 -3.52 -10.68 -4.18
C MET A 262 -2.59 -10.24 -3.03
N LEU A 263 -2.22 -8.95 -2.97
CA LEU A 263 -1.47 -8.37 -1.86
C LEU A 263 -2.08 -8.72 -0.50
N PRO A 264 -3.41 -8.65 -0.31
CA PRO A 264 -4.01 -9.05 0.95
C PRO A 264 -3.76 -10.53 1.26
N LEU A 265 -3.76 -11.40 0.24
CA LEU A 265 -3.46 -12.81 0.42
C LEU A 265 -1.98 -13.03 0.75
N ALA A 266 -1.05 -12.37 0.07
CA ALA A 266 0.39 -12.48 0.37
C ALA A 266 0.68 -12.07 1.82
N SER A 267 0.10 -10.95 2.28
CA SER A 267 0.21 -10.53 3.67
C SER A 267 -0.47 -11.48 4.66
N ALA A 268 -1.56 -12.14 4.25
CA ALA A 268 -2.23 -13.15 5.08
C ALA A 268 -1.41 -14.43 5.19
N VAL A 269 -0.73 -14.86 4.11
CA VAL A 269 0.14 -16.04 4.11
C VAL A 269 1.35 -15.81 5.02
N LEU A 270 1.94 -14.62 5.02
CA LEU A 270 3.05 -14.25 5.92
C LEU A 270 2.69 -14.38 7.41
N LYS A 271 1.41 -14.18 7.78
CA LYS A 271 0.93 -14.26 9.17
C LYS A 271 1.03 -15.66 9.76
N PHE A 272 0.98 -16.70 8.94
CA PHE A 272 1.08 -18.07 9.44
C PHE A 272 2.45 -18.35 10.07
N PRO A 273 3.58 -18.29 9.32
CA PRO A 273 4.89 -18.59 9.90
C PRO A 273 5.31 -17.57 10.95
N THR A 274 4.95 -16.30 10.81
CA THR A 274 5.19 -15.31 11.87
C THR A 274 4.41 -15.61 13.16
N GLY A 275 3.24 -16.25 13.07
CA GLY A 275 2.48 -16.74 14.23
C GLY A 275 3.11 -17.89 14.96
N ALA A 276 3.64 -18.86 14.22
CA ALA A 276 4.45 -19.93 14.78
C ALA A 276 5.65 -19.35 15.56
N LEU A 277 6.38 -18.43 14.91
CA LEU A 277 7.58 -17.82 15.47
C LEU A 277 7.25 -16.98 16.72
N THR A 278 6.20 -16.17 16.68
CA THR A 278 5.79 -15.34 17.83
C THR A 278 5.27 -16.16 18.99
N ALA A 279 4.60 -17.30 18.76
CA ALA A 279 4.21 -18.22 19.81
C ALA A 279 5.43 -18.81 20.53
N PHE A 280 6.44 -19.25 19.78
CA PHE A 280 7.70 -19.74 20.33
C PHE A 280 8.43 -18.67 21.15
N LEU A 281 8.63 -17.48 20.56
CA LEU A 281 9.31 -16.37 21.23
C LEU A 281 8.53 -15.89 22.47
N GLY A 282 7.21 -15.84 22.41
CA GLY A 282 6.36 -15.45 23.54
C GLY A 282 6.51 -16.39 24.74
N LEU A 283 6.52 -17.72 24.51
CA LEU A 283 6.77 -18.67 25.59
C LEU A 283 8.20 -18.60 26.13
N LEU A 284 9.20 -18.31 25.29
CA LEU A 284 10.56 -18.03 25.76
C LEU A 284 10.62 -16.79 26.66
N LEU A 285 9.88 -15.73 26.34
CA LEU A 285 9.81 -14.52 27.16
C LEU A 285 9.17 -14.79 28.52
N ILE A 286 8.10 -15.58 28.57
CA ILE A 286 7.49 -16.03 29.83
C ILE A 286 8.52 -16.82 30.65
N ARG A 287 9.21 -17.77 30.02
CA ARG A 287 10.24 -18.59 30.69
C ARG A 287 11.42 -17.75 31.19
N GLY A 288 11.81 -16.72 30.45
CA GLY A 288 12.85 -15.78 30.85
C GLY A 288 12.45 -14.84 31.99
N ALA A 289 11.24 -15.00 32.56
CA ALA A 289 10.67 -14.15 33.60
C ALA A 289 10.63 -12.65 33.23
N PHE A 290 10.65 -12.35 31.93
CA PHE A 290 10.56 -10.96 31.43
C PHE A 290 9.17 -10.37 31.65
N VAL A 291 8.15 -11.21 31.86
CA VAL A 291 6.78 -10.80 32.16
C VAL A 291 6.47 -11.12 33.62
N PRO A 292 6.48 -10.10 34.52
CA PRO A 292 6.23 -10.33 35.94
C PRO A 292 4.82 -10.89 36.17
N GLY A 293 4.73 -11.97 36.95
CA GLY A 293 3.45 -12.59 37.34
C GLY A 293 2.85 -13.62 36.37
N LEU A 294 3.52 -13.94 35.24
CA LEU A 294 3.09 -14.98 34.29
C LEU A 294 4.06 -16.17 34.17
N SER A 295 5.11 -16.21 34.98
CA SER A 295 6.20 -17.21 34.90
C SER A 295 5.80 -18.62 35.34
N ASP A 296 4.71 -18.78 36.09
CA ASP A 296 4.20 -20.07 36.58
C ASP A 296 2.99 -20.50 35.75
N LEU A 297 3.27 -21.23 34.67
CA LEU A 297 2.24 -21.92 33.89
C LEU A 297 2.01 -23.30 34.49
N ASP A 298 0.85 -23.49 35.11
CA ASP A 298 0.53 -24.65 35.95
C ASP A 298 0.00 -25.85 35.15
N SER A 299 -0.37 -25.66 33.87
CA SER A 299 -0.89 -26.74 33.03
C SER A 299 -0.55 -26.58 31.55
N ARG A 300 -0.50 -27.70 30.82
CA ARG A 300 -0.29 -27.76 29.37
C ARG A 300 -1.33 -26.92 28.64
N ALA A 301 -2.57 -26.89 29.12
CA ALA A 301 -3.65 -26.12 28.52
C ALA A 301 -3.37 -24.62 28.59
N GLN A 302 -2.76 -24.13 29.69
CA GLN A 302 -2.33 -22.74 29.81
C GLN A 302 -1.14 -22.46 28.89
N VAL A 303 -0.14 -23.34 28.82
CA VAL A 303 1.01 -23.19 27.90
C VAL A 303 0.54 -23.09 26.45
N LEU A 304 -0.32 -24.00 26.00
CA LEU A 304 -0.88 -23.97 24.65
C LEU A 304 -1.84 -22.79 24.45
N GLY A 305 -2.61 -22.41 25.46
CA GLY A 305 -3.46 -21.23 25.43
C GLY A 305 -2.65 -19.96 25.18
N TRP A 306 -1.55 -19.76 25.91
CA TRP A 306 -0.64 -18.64 25.70
C TRP A 306 0.08 -18.71 24.35
N ALA A 307 0.48 -19.89 23.88
CA ALA A 307 1.01 -20.06 22.53
C ALA A 307 0.02 -19.58 21.45
N ALA A 308 -1.27 -19.91 21.59
CA ALA A 308 -2.31 -19.44 20.67
C ALA A 308 -2.50 -17.91 20.77
N VAL A 309 -2.49 -17.35 21.98
CA VAL A 309 -2.61 -15.90 22.20
C VAL A 309 -1.44 -15.16 21.57
N PHE A 310 -0.21 -15.59 21.79
CA PHE A 310 0.97 -14.98 21.17
C PHE A 310 0.96 -15.13 19.65
N GLY A 311 0.56 -16.31 19.14
CA GLY A 311 0.37 -16.53 17.71
C GLY A 311 -0.71 -15.63 17.09
N ALA A 312 -1.73 -15.22 17.84
CA ALA A 312 -2.71 -14.22 17.40
C ALA A 312 -2.22 -12.77 17.60
N ALA A 313 -1.35 -12.53 18.59
CA ALA A 313 -0.86 -11.22 18.99
C ALA A 313 0.37 -10.72 18.20
N GLN A 314 0.68 -11.32 17.05
CA GLN A 314 1.82 -10.94 16.20
C GLN A 314 1.96 -9.43 15.97
N TYR A 315 0.84 -8.72 15.79
CA TYR A 315 0.81 -7.28 15.51
C TYR A 315 1.33 -6.42 16.66
N LEU A 316 1.15 -6.86 17.91
CA LEU A 316 1.64 -6.14 19.09
C LEU A 316 3.17 -6.22 19.16
N VAL A 317 3.74 -7.39 18.84
CA VAL A 317 5.18 -7.61 18.88
C VAL A 317 5.88 -6.84 17.75
N THR A 318 5.33 -6.86 16.54
CA THR A 318 5.92 -6.09 15.41
C THR A 318 5.85 -4.58 15.64
N ARG A 319 4.76 -4.06 16.21
CA ARG A 319 4.67 -2.63 16.55
C ARG A 319 5.70 -2.20 17.59
N LEU A 320 5.87 -2.99 18.64
CA LEU A 320 6.82 -2.67 19.71
C LEU A 320 8.27 -2.66 19.20
N VAL A 321 8.61 -3.54 18.26
CA VAL A 321 9.94 -3.57 17.63
C VAL A 321 10.10 -2.43 16.63
N ASP A 322 9.09 -2.14 15.80
CA ASP A 322 9.13 -1.04 14.83
C ASP A 322 9.27 0.32 15.54
N ASP A 323 8.56 0.54 16.65
CA ASP A 323 8.64 1.77 17.44
C ASP A 323 10.05 1.97 18.03
N ARG A 324 10.70 0.89 18.49
CA ARG A 324 12.07 0.93 19.02
C ARG A 324 13.14 1.05 17.93
N ALA A 325 12.90 0.46 16.75
CA ALA A 325 13.78 0.63 15.60
C ALA A 325 13.74 2.08 15.10
N GLN A 326 12.57 2.71 15.08
CA GLN A 326 12.42 4.10 14.69
C GLN A 326 13.04 5.07 15.72
N GLU A 327 12.90 4.78 17.00
CA GLU A 327 13.54 5.54 18.10
C GLU A 327 15.08 5.49 17.97
N THR A 328 15.66 4.29 17.80
CA THR A 328 17.11 4.10 17.65
C THR A 328 17.67 4.65 16.32
N LEU A 329 16.92 4.55 15.22
CA LEU A 329 17.28 5.20 13.95
C LEU A 329 17.16 6.74 14.03
N SER A 330 16.24 7.28 14.83
CA SER A 330 16.14 8.73 15.05
C SER A 330 17.29 9.27 15.92
N GLU A 331 17.85 8.42 16.78
CA GLU A 331 19.00 8.74 17.63
C GLU A 331 20.32 8.67 16.86
N VAL A 332 20.45 7.74 15.90
CA VAL A 332 21.61 7.61 15.00
C VAL A 332 21.50 8.50 13.76
N GLY A 333 20.29 8.93 13.41
CA GLY A 333 19.94 9.74 12.25
C GLY A 333 20.03 11.25 12.44
N ARG A 334 20.79 11.76 13.44
CA ARG A 334 21.21 13.17 13.49
C ARG A 334 22.64 13.37 12.95
N PRO A 335 22.93 13.20 11.65
CA PRO A 335 24.07 13.88 11.04
C PRO A 335 23.67 15.35 10.82
N THR A 336 24.20 16.22 11.67
CA THR A 336 24.60 17.60 11.34
C THR A 336 23.71 18.35 10.35
N GLU A 337 22.51 18.76 10.78
CA GLU A 337 21.68 19.81 10.15
C GLU A 337 22.33 21.22 10.22
N ALA A 338 23.63 21.31 10.55
CA ALA A 338 24.37 22.57 10.62
C ALA A 338 25.23 22.86 9.38
N MET A 339 25.13 22.08 8.29
CA MET A 339 25.89 22.37 7.06
C MET A 339 25.13 22.10 5.78
N THR A 340 23.89 22.61 5.68
CA THR A 340 23.22 22.80 4.39
C THR A 340 22.34 24.05 4.40
N ASP A 341 22.91 25.21 4.75
CA ASP A 341 22.33 26.48 4.31
C ASP A 341 23.36 27.62 4.27
N PRO A 342 24.28 27.63 3.29
CA PRO A 342 25.09 28.82 3.01
C PRO A 342 24.26 29.97 2.41
N GLU A 343 22.97 29.76 2.10
CA GLU A 343 22.14 30.73 1.37
C GLU A 343 21.24 31.58 2.30
N ARG A 344 20.82 31.06 3.47
CA ARG A 344 20.12 31.86 4.49
C ARG A 344 21.01 32.69 5.40
N ALA A 345 22.30 32.35 5.54
CA ALA A 345 23.22 33.15 6.35
C ALA A 345 23.57 34.50 5.66
N ALA A 346 23.54 34.54 4.32
CA ALA A 346 23.88 35.74 3.54
C ALA A 346 22.80 36.82 3.53
N VAL A 347 21.57 36.52 3.99
CA VAL A 347 20.44 37.49 3.98
C VAL A 347 20.31 38.26 5.30
N LYS A 348 21.12 37.94 6.33
CA LYS A 348 20.99 38.57 7.66
C LYS A 348 22.16 39.44 8.11
N GLU A 349 23.14 39.70 7.25
CA GLU A 349 24.21 40.68 7.52
C GLU A 349 24.36 41.68 6.38
N SER A 350 23.62 42.78 6.48
CA SER A 350 24.04 44.07 5.92
C SER A 350 23.44 45.18 6.78
N PRO A 351 24.22 45.78 7.70
CA PRO A 351 23.95 47.13 8.16
C PRO A 351 24.54 48.14 7.18
N ALA A 352 23.75 49.19 6.92
CA ALA A 352 24.12 50.36 6.14
C ALA A 352 25.36 51.08 6.68
N VAL A 353 26.21 51.62 5.78
CA VAL A 353 26.88 52.94 5.74
C VAL A 353 27.67 52.98 4.41
N GLY A 354 27.62 53.99 3.54
CA GLY A 354 26.98 55.29 3.63
C GLY A 354 27.19 56.10 2.34
N GLU A 355 26.57 57.26 2.30
CA GLU A 355 26.87 58.28 1.30
C GLU A 355 26.67 59.64 1.94
N ALA A 356 27.71 60.48 1.90
CA ALA A 356 27.75 61.79 2.52
C ALA A 356 27.82 62.89 1.47
N GLY A 357 26.77 63.72 1.46
CA GLY A 357 26.77 65.16 1.13
C GLY A 357 26.41 65.55 -0.32
N PRO A 358 26.07 66.83 -0.60
CA PRO A 358 25.76 67.97 0.28
C PRO A 358 24.43 68.71 -0.12
N PRO A 359 24.04 69.85 0.50
CA PRO A 359 22.64 70.25 0.69
C PRO A 359 22.12 71.45 -0.14
N GLY A 360 20.78 71.60 -0.19
CA GLY A 360 20.09 72.90 -0.08
C GLY A 360 19.28 73.43 -1.28
N SER A 361 17.98 73.63 -1.06
CA SER A 361 17.00 74.52 -1.76
C SER A 361 16.61 74.16 -3.21
N PRO A 362 15.40 74.49 -3.74
CA PRO A 362 14.53 75.67 -3.52
C PRO A 362 13.08 75.32 -3.09
N ASP A 363 12.30 76.18 -2.43
CA ASP A 363 11.67 77.45 -2.84
C ASP A 363 10.66 77.32 -4.00
N GLY A 364 9.41 77.71 -3.69
CA GLY A 364 8.41 78.24 -4.63
C GLY A 364 7.77 77.33 -5.69
N SER A 365 6.54 76.87 -5.44
CA SER A 365 5.43 77.15 -6.37
C SER A 365 4.08 77.05 -5.67
N GLN A 366 3.38 78.18 -5.68
CA GLN A 366 1.97 78.34 -5.35
C GLN A 366 1.06 77.74 -6.44
N ASP A 367 -0.23 77.76 -6.11
CA ASP A 367 -1.44 77.58 -6.92
C ASP A 367 -2.17 76.27 -6.57
N GLY A 368 -3.39 76.26 -6.02
CA GLY A 368 -4.38 77.30 -5.81
C GLY A 368 -5.76 76.64 -5.82
N ALA A 369 -6.68 77.18 -5.01
CA ALA A 369 -8.14 76.94 -4.99
C ALA A 369 -8.67 75.60 -4.44
N GLY A 370 -9.32 75.69 -3.25
CA GLY A 370 -10.26 74.69 -2.72
C GLY A 370 -11.67 74.85 -3.32
N PRO A 371 -12.76 74.77 -2.54
CA PRO A 371 -13.12 73.87 -1.43
C PRO A 371 -14.45 73.13 -1.75
N HIS A 372 -14.94 72.22 -0.88
CA HIS A 372 -16.38 72.11 -0.49
C HIS A 372 -16.66 70.85 0.36
N GLU A 373 -16.96 71.11 1.64
CA GLU A 373 -17.81 70.34 2.57
C GLU A 373 -19.32 70.50 2.20
N PRO A 374 -20.32 69.99 2.99
CA PRO A 374 -20.56 68.67 3.60
C PRO A 374 -22.07 68.24 3.53
N ALA A 375 -22.43 67.17 4.26
CA ALA A 375 -23.80 66.80 4.76
C ALA A 375 -24.87 66.44 3.71
N GLY A 376 -25.88 65.59 3.92
CA GLY A 376 -26.51 64.96 5.08
C GLY A 376 -28.01 64.79 4.76
N THR A 377 -28.72 63.95 5.53
CA THR A 377 -30.19 63.64 5.54
C THR A 377 -30.70 62.64 4.49
N ALA A 378 -31.34 61.50 4.80
CA ALA A 378 -32.35 61.06 5.79
C ALA A 378 -33.77 61.04 5.21
N GLU A 379 -34.38 59.84 5.18
CA GLU A 379 -35.81 59.47 5.25
C GLU A 379 -35.81 57.92 5.15
N GLY A 380 -36.22 57.14 6.16
CA GLY A 380 -37.53 57.10 6.83
C GLY A 380 -38.47 56.25 5.95
N ASP A 381 -39.28 55.29 6.37
CA ASP A 381 -39.66 54.58 7.60
C ASP A 381 -40.34 53.29 7.07
N GLY A 382 -40.33 52.12 7.71
CA GLY A 382 -41.12 51.74 8.89
C GLY A 382 -41.48 50.26 8.69
N GLU A 383 -41.12 49.37 9.61
CA GLU A 383 -41.92 48.94 10.78
C GLU A 383 -43.15 48.12 10.36
N SER A 384 -43.30 46.85 10.73
CA SER A 384 -43.45 46.28 12.07
C SER A 384 -43.42 44.74 11.92
N GLY A 385 -42.83 43.95 12.81
CA GLY A 385 -43.09 43.85 14.25
C GLY A 385 -44.07 42.69 14.44
N THR A 386 -43.70 41.55 15.02
CA THR A 386 -43.79 41.23 16.46
C THR A 386 -43.80 39.68 16.53
N ASP A 387 -43.48 38.94 17.58
CA ASP A 387 -42.76 39.08 18.84
C ASP A 387 -42.76 37.66 19.46
N GLY A 388 -41.97 37.43 20.52
CA GLY A 388 -42.48 36.60 21.61
C GLY A 388 -41.77 35.29 21.91
N ALA A 389 -40.55 35.39 22.44
CA ALA A 389 -40.09 34.47 23.49
C ALA A 389 -40.92 34.70 24.79
N PRO A 390 -40.86 33.85 25.84
CA PRO A 390 -39.66 33.79 26.68
C PRO A 390 -39.34 32.43 27.36
N ALA A 391 -38.19 32.42 28.02
CA ALA A 391 -37.56 31.33 28.77
C ALA A 391 -38.16 31.09 30.18
N HIS A 392 -38.05 29.86 30.70
CA HIS A 392 -37.24 29.54 31.91
C HIS A 392 -37.35 28.07 32.39
N ARG A 393 -36.16 27.51 32.73
CA ARG A 393 -35.83 26.75 33.98
C ARG A 393 -36.35 25.29 34.14
N ARG A 394 -35.46 24.28 34.33
CA ARG A 394 -34.96 23.71 35.62
C ARG A 394 -34.27 22.33 35.46
N SER A 395 -33.32 22.04 36.35
CA SER A 395 -32.52 20.82 36.54
C SER A 395 -33.29 19.53 36.86
N GLY A 396 -32.63 18.39 36.59
CA GLY A 396 -32.42 17.33 37.59
C GLY A 396 -33.02 15.94 37.31
N ALA A 397 -32.14 14.98 36.95
CA ALA A 397 -32.00 13.64 37.55
C ALA A 397 -30.76 12.96 36.95
#